data_AF-A0AAV1PS74-F1
#
_entry.id   AF-A0AAV1PS74-F1
#
_cell.length_a   1.000
_cell.length_b   1.000
_cell.length_c   1.000
_cell.angle_alpha   90.00
_cell.angle_beta   90.00
_cell.angle_gamma   90.00
#
_symmetry.space_group_name_H-M   'P 1'
#
loop_
_entity.id
_entity.type
_entity.pdbx_description
1 polymer ?
#
loop_
_entity_poly.entity_id
_entity_poly.type
_entity_poly.pdbx_seq_one_letter_code
_entity_poly.pdbx_strand_id
1 'polypeptide(L)'
;VPMYDSTMDHIIYCLLVLGATVMITHACPKYCVCQNLSESLGTLCPSKGLLFVPPDIERSTVELRLGGNYILRITQQDFANMTDLVDLTLSRNTISYIQPFSFGDLETLRSLHLDNNRLMELGGNPLHCNCEMLWLRRLERDDDLETCASPPTLKGRYFWKIKDEEFLCQPPLITQHTHRMLVLEGQTASLRCEATGDPSPTIHWISPDDRLLGNTSRTAVFSNGTLSITITTSKDYGTFTCIAANVAGESTASVEVSIVQLPHLSNGTGQPAQPKSRLSDITGTTRISKGAPKSQPEKAVSVSEVTAVSALVKWMVSKSAPKVKMYQLQYNCSDDEVLIYR
;
A
#
# COMPACT_ATOMS: atom_id res chain seq x y z
N VAL A 1 -67.71 3.28 -31.76
CA VAL A 1 -66.79 2.60 -32.71
C VAL A 1 -67.03 3.27 -34.05
N PRO A 2 -66.04 3.83 -34.80
CA PRO A 2 -64.57 3.64 -34.74
C PRO A 2 -63.73 4.95 -34.84
N MET A 3 -62.41 4.78 -34.91
CA MET A 3 -61.37 5.62 -35.55
C MET A 3 -61.18 7.07 -35.07
N TYR A 4 -60.10 7.31 -34.33
CA TYR A 4 -59.41 8.60 -34.35
C TYR A 4 -57.89 8.40 -34.48
N ASP A 5 -57.45 8.81 -35.66
CA ASP A 5 -56.17 9.32 -36.18
C ASP A 5 -54.87 9.28 -35.35
N SER A 6 -53.82 8.83 -36.04
CA SER A 6 -52.43 8.68 -35.62
C SER A 6 -51.61 9.87 -36.12
N THR A 7 -51.71 11.03 -35.47
CA THR A 7 -50.87 12.22 -35.80
C THR A 7 -50.45 13.08 -34.60
N MET A 8 -50.55 12.59 -33.35
CA MET A 8 -50.14 13.34 -32.15
C MET A 8 -48.91 12.78 -31.38
N ASP A 9 -48.20 11.80 -31.94
CA ASP A 9 -47.02 11.20 -31.29
C ASP A 9 -45.67 11.81 -31.70
N HIS A 10 -45.65 12.84 -32.56
CA HIS A 10 -44.41 13.50 -32.98
C HIS A 10 -44.15 14.90 -32.39
N ILE A 11 -45.06 15.45 -31.58
CA ILE A 11 -44.84 16.77 -30.93
C ILE A 11 -44.36 16.62 -29.47
N ILE A 12 -44.53 15.45 -28.84
CA ILE A 12 -44.07 15.21 -27.46
C ILE A 12 -42.58 14.82 -27.40
N TYR A 13 -41.98 14.37 -28.51
CA TYR A 13 -40.56 14.02 -28.56
C TYR A 13 -39.59 15.20 -28.83
N CYS A 14 -40.10 16.41 -29.10
CA CYS A 14 -39.26 17.60 -29.36
C CYS A 14 -39.18 18.60 -28.19
N LEU A 15 -39.77 18.31 -27.02
CA LEU A 15 -39.75 19.23 -25.86
C LEU A 15 -39.22 18.64 -24.55
N LEU A 16 -38.59 17.46 -24.58
CA LEU A 16 -37.93 16.86 -23.41
C LEU A 16 -36.42 16.64 -23.62
N VAL A 17 -35.76 17.52 -24.39
CA VAL A 17 -34.28 17.56 -24.53
C VAL A 17 -33.70 18.94 -24.21
N LEU A 18 -34.40 19.75 -23.41
CA LEU A 18 -33.85 21.01 -22.91
C LEU A 18 -33.95 21.07 -21.39
N GLY A 19 -32.81 20.82 -20.73
CA GLY A 19 -32.54 21.37 -19.41
C GLY A 19 -32.85 20.51 -18.20
N ALA A 20 -32.50 19.22 -18.21
CA ALA A 20 -32.15 18.53 -16.97
C ALA A 20 -30.68 18.15 -17.04
N THR A 21 -29.80 19.15 -16.84
CA THR A 21 -28.48 18.85 -16.31
C THR A 21 -28.70 18.10 -15.01
N VAL A 22 -28.34 16.81 -14.99
CA VAL A 22 -28.18 16.07 -13.74
C VAL A 22 -27.21 16.88 -12.92
N MET A 23 -27.72 17.66 -11.95
CA MET A 23 -26.88 18.31 -10.97
C MET A 23 -26.32 17.19 -10.12
N ILE A 24 -25.11 16.75 -10.47
CA ILE A 24 -24.30 15.89 -9.61
C ILE A 24 -24.19 16.67 -8.31
N THR A 25 -24.86 16.21 -7.26
CA THR A 25 -24.69 16.77 -5.92
C THR A 25 -23.30 16.35 -5.47
N HIS A 26 -22.30 17.19 -5.77
CA HIS A 26 -20.94 16.99 -5.31
C HIS A 26 -20.93 16.83 -3.80
N ALA A 27 -20.23 15.81 -3.30
CA ALA A 27 -20.10 15.61 -1.87
C ALA A 27 -19.32 16.79 -1.30
N CYS A 28 -20.00 17.62 -0.50
CA CYS A 28 -19.36 18.75 0.16
C CYS A 28 -19.38 18.54 1.67
N PRO A 29 -18.22 18.57 2.34
CA PRO A 29 -18.18 18.42 3.78
C PRO A 29 -19.04 19.47 4.48
N LYS A 30 -19.75 19.04 5.52
CA LYS A 30 -20.77 19.83 6.24
C LYS A 30 -20.33 21.24 6.65
N TYR A 31 -19.04 21.43 6.95
CA TYR A 31 -18.48 22.69 7.44
C TYR A 31 -17.72 23.48 6.37
N CYS A 32 -17.64 22.94 5.16
CA CYS A 32 -16.88 23.48 4.05
C CYS A 32 -17.80 24.11 3.01
N VAL A 33 -17.19 24.91 2.13
CA VAL A 33 -17.84 25.53 0.98
C VAL A 33 -17.21 24.92 -0.27
N CYS A 34 -18.01 24.26 -1.08
CA CYS A 34 -17.56 23.69 -2.34
C CYS A 34 -18.11 24.53 -3.48
N GLN A 35 -17.23 25.01 -4.36
CA GLN A 35 -17.61 25.91 -5.44
C GLN A 35 -16.80 25.61 -6.70
N ASN A 36 -17.38 25.93 -7.85
CA ASN A 36 -16.69 25.80 -9.13
C ASN A 36 -15.85 27.07 -9.36
N LEU A 37 -14.54 26.95 -9.20
CA LEU A 37 -13.54 27.98 -9.43
C LEU A 37 -13.01 27.83 -10.85
N SER A 38 -13.43 28.72 -11.76
CA SER A 38 -12.87 28.79 -13.12
C SER A 38 -12.85 27.43 -13.84
N GLU A 39 -13.98 26.71 -13.80
CA GLU A 39 -14.18 25.38 -14.40
C GLU A 39 -13.54 24.20 -13.63
N SER A 40 -13.03 24.44 -12.42
CA SER A 40 -12.45 23.41 -11.54
C SER A 40 -13.10 23.41 -10.16
N LEU A 41 -13.28 22.24 -9.55
CA LEU A 41 -13.93 22.14 -8.24
C LEU A 41 -12.97 22.57 -7.12
N GLY A 42 -13.35 23.57 -6.33
CA GLY A 42 -12.64 24.00 -5.13
C GLY A 42 -13.40 23.60 -3.87
N THR A 43 -12.70 23.02 -2.89
CA THR A 43 -13.23 22.70 -1.55
C THR A 43 -12.55 23.59 -0.51
N LEU A 44 -13.32 24.51 0.08
CA LEU A 44 -12.84 25.55 0.97
C LEU A 44 -13.31 25.29 2.41
N CYS A 45 -12.36 24.95 3.27
CA CYS A 45 -12.56 24.63 4.68
C CYS A 45 -11.69 25.48 5.66
N PRO A 46 -11.42 26.78 5.43
CA PRO A 46 -10.53 27.53 6.31
C PRO A 46 -11.19 27.83 7.67
N SER A 47 -10.39 27.75 8.75
CA SER A 47 -10.78 28.16 10.11
C SER A 47 -12.09 27.54 10.61
N LYS A 48 -12.31 26.25 10.32
CA LYS A 48 -13.52 25.50 10.70
C LYS A 48 -13.35 24.70 12.00
N GLY A 49 -12.17 24.78 12.63
CA GLY A 49 -11.86 24.05 13.86
C GLY A 49 -11.72 22.55 13.63
N LEU A 50 -11.35 22.13 12.42
CA LEU A 50 -11.22 20.72 12.06
C LEU A 50 -10.03 20.09 12.79
N LEU A 51 -10.24 18.90 13.37
CA LEU A 51 -9.21 18.11 14.04
C LEU A 51 -8.51 17.13 13.08
N PHE A 52 -9.14 16.86 11.95
CA PHE A 52 -8.72 15.91 10.92
C PHE A 52 -9.22 16.36 9.54
N VAL A 53 -8.65 15.81 8.47
CA VAL A 53 -9.11 16.05 7.09
C VAL A 53 -10.51 15.42 6.91
N PRO A 54 -11.55 16.17 6.49
CA PRO A 54 -12.88 15.61 6.29
C PRO A 54 -12.87 14.43 5.29
N PRO A 55 -13.48 13.28 5.62
CA PRO A 55 -13.42 12.08 4.76
C PRO A 55 -14.28 12.19 3.49
N ASP A 56 -15.26 13.08 3.50
CA ASP A 56 -16.29 13.31 2.49
C ASP A 56 -15.94 14.42 1.47
N ILE A 57 -14.65 14.73 1.33
CA ILE A 57 -14.15 15.61 0.27
C ILE A 57 -14.26 14.91 -1.08
N GLU A 58 -14.83 15.61 -2.07
CA GLU A 58 -14.87 15.15 -3.46
C GLU A 58 -13.45 14.92 -4.00
N ARG A 59 -13.19 13.73 -4.58
CA ARG A 59 -11.85 13.36 -5.06
C ARG A 59 -11.40 14.11 -6.32
N SER A 60 -12.35 14.70 -7.06
CA SER A 60 -12.10 15.55 -8.25
C SER A 60 -11.80 17.01 -7.89
N THR A 61 -11.68 17.35 -6.59
CA THR A 61 -11.28 18.68 -6.15
C THR A 61 -9.88 19.03 -6.63
N VAL A 62 -9.76 20.20 -7.26
CA VAL A 62 -8.52 20.77 -7.82
C VAL A 62 -7.84 21.71 -6.83
N GLU A 63 -8.63 22.39 -6.00
CA GLU A 63 -8.11 23.29 -4.95
C GLU A 63 -8.72 22.94 -3.60
N LEU A 64 -7.88 22.57 -2.63
CA LEU A 64 -8.29 22.20 -1.28
C LEU A 64 -7.67 23.13 -0.23
N ARG A 65 -8.50 23.93 0.42
CA ARG A 65 -8.06 24.86 1.48
C ARG A 65 -8.50 24.39 2.86
N LEU A 66 -7.55 23.89 3.65
CA LEU A 66 -7.73 23.41 5.03
C LEU A 66 -6.95 24.27 6.05
N GLY A 67 -6.53 25.47 5.69
CA GLY A 67 -5.72 26.33 6.56
C GLY A 67 -6.46 26.84 7.81
N GLY A 68 -5.73 27.11 8.89
CA GLY A 68 -6.28 27.67 10.13
C GLY A 68 -7.11 26.69 10.96
N ASN A 69 -6.89 25.39 10.81
CA ASN A 69 -7.57 24.35 11.58
C ASN A 69 -6.65 23.78 12.68
N TYR A 70 -7.04 22.66 13.29
CA TYR A 70 -6.31 21.97 14.36
C TYR A 70 -5.90 20.56 13.95
N ILE A 71 -5.62 20.35 12.66
CA ILE A 71 -5.24 19.05 12.13
C ILE A 71 -3.88 18.67 12.73
N LEU A 72 -3.79 17.49 13.35
CA LEU A 72 -2.58 17.02 14.03
C LEU A 72 -1.72 16.09 13.17
N ARG A 73 -2.36 15.27 12.34
CA ARG A 73 -1.69 14.26 11.52
C ARG A 73 -2.32 14.18 10.15
N ILE A 74 -1.50 13.85 9.16
CA ILE A 74 -1.95 13.51 7.80
C ILE A 74 -1.69 12.03 7.58
N THR A 75 -2.68 11.32 7.06
CA THR A 75 -2.64 9.88 6.75
C THR A 75 -2.64 9.64 5.24
N GLN A 76 -2.37 8.42 4.79
CA GLN A 76 -2.46 8.08 3.36
C GLN A 76 -3.89 8.18 2.82
N GLN A 77 -4.89 7.94 3.66
CA GLN A 77 -6.29 7.93 3.24
C GLN A 77 -6.88 9.33 3.08
N ASP A 78 -6.30 10.34 3.72
CA ASP A 78 -6.82 11.72 3.73
C ASP A 78 -6.89 12.31 2.31
N PHE A 79 -5.91 11.97 1.47
CA PHE A 79 -5.77 12.49 0.10
C PHE A 79 -5.68 11.38 -0.96
N ALA A 80 -6.07 10.15 -0.62
CA ALA A 80 -6.07 9.03 -1.54
C ALA A 80 -6.94 9.32 -2.78
N ASN A 81 -6.43 8.96 -3.97
CA ASN A 81 -7.09 9.14 -5.26
C ASN A 81 -7.45 10.60 -5.63
N MET A 82 -6.81 11.61 -5.03
CA MET A 82 -7.01 13.02 -5.40
C MET A 82 -6.03 13.45 -6.50
N THR A 83 -6.06 12.75 -7.64
CA THR A 83 -5.08 12.91 -8.73
C THR A 83 -5.12 14.28 -9.42
N ASP A 84 -6.27 14.96 -9.37
CA ASP A 84 -6.51 16.26 -10.01
C ASP A 84 -6.15 17.45 -9.09
N LEU A 85 -5.72 17.17 -7.86
CA LEU A 85 -5.44 18.20 -6.86
C LEU A 85 -4.17 18.98 -7.22
N VAL A 86 -4.32 20.28 -7.48
CA VAL A 86 -3.24 21.18 -7.90
C VAL A 86 -2.73 22.05 -6.74
N ASP A 87 -3.64 22.53 -5.90
CA ASP A 87 -3.31 23.40 -4.75
C ASP A 87 -3.87 22.80 -3.46
N LEU A 88 -2.97 22.58 -2.49
CA LEU A 88 -3.30 22.09 -1.16
C LEU A 88 -2.77 23.05 -0.10
N THR A 89 -3.69 23.69 0.62
CA THR A 89 -3.35 24.59 1.72
C THR A 89 -3.64 23.93 3.07
N LEU A 90 -2.61 23.60 3.83
CA LEU A 90 -2.65 23.04 5.19
C LEU A 90 -1.99 23.99 6.23
N SER A 91 -1.71 25.23 5.84
CA SER A 91 -1.09 26.25 6.67
C SER A 91 -1.80 26.49 8.01
N ARG A 92 -1.06 26.88 9.05
CA ARG A 92 -1.64 27.26 10.37
C ARG A 92 -2.50 26.14 10.96
N ASN A 93 -2.01 24.90 10.90
CA ASN A 93 -2.57 23.76 11.60
C ASN A 93 -1.63 23.35 12.75
N THR A 94 -1.87 22.18 13.37
CA THR A 94 -1.01 21.61 14.40
C THR A 94 -0.28 20.35 13.91
N ILE A 95 -0.05 20.22 12.59
CA ILE A 95 0.43 18.97 12.00
C ILE A 95 1.83 18.68 12.53
N SER A 96 1.98 17.55 13.21
CA SER A 96 3.27 17.07 13.73
C SER A 96 3.77 15.81 13.04
N TYR A 97 2.89 15.10 12.33
CA TYR A 97 3.20 13.86 11.63
C TYR A 97 2.48 13.80 10.29
N ILE A 98 3.21 13.47 9.23
CA ILE A 98 2.68 13.15 7.92
C ILE A 98 3.10 11.72 7.63
N GLN A 99 2.12 10.82 7.46
CA GLN A 99 2.39 9.43 7.15
C GLN A 99 3.15 9.33 5.81
N PRO A 100 4.11 8.40 5.68
CA PRO A 100 4.70 8.10 4.39
C PRO A 100 3.62 7.87 3.32
N PHE A 101 3.87 8.36 2.10
CA PHE A 101 2.96 8.26 0.95
C PHE A 101 1.63 9.01 1.08
N SER A 102 1.45 9.85 2.11
CA SER A 102 0.26 10.73 2.26
C SER A 102 -0.05 11.63 1.06
N PHE A 103 0.95 11.93 0.24
CA PHE A 103 0.80 12.74 -0.96
C PHE A 103 1.12 11.95 -2.25
N GLY A 104 1.15 10.62 -2.17
CA GLY A 104 1.62 9.75 -3.26
C GLY A 104 0.78 9.83 -4.53
N ASP A 105 -0.54 9.97 -4.38
CA ASP A 105 -1.49 10.01 -5.50
C ASP A 105 -1.65 11.43 -6.11
N LEU A 106 -1.01 12.45 -5.52
CA LEU A 106 -1.18 13.85 -5.90
C LEU A 106 -0.30 14.22 -7.11
N GLU A 107 -0.49 13.52 -8.22
CA GLU A 107 0.37 13.60 -9.42
C GLU A 107 0.44 15.00 -10.05
N THR A 108 -0.63 15.78 -9.91
CA THR A 108 -0.77 17.12 -10.51
C THR A 108 -0.48 18.26 -9.53
N LEU A 109 -0.11 17.94 -8.29
CA LEU A 109 0.13 18.94 -7.25
C LEU A 109 1.26 19.88 -7.67
N ARG A 110 1.01 21.19 -7.55
CA ARG A 110 1.98 22.25 -7.87
C ARG A 110 2.31 23.10 -6.65
N SER A 111 1.35 23.23 -5.75
CA SER A 111 1.44 24.10 -4.58
C SER A 111 1.01 23.34 -3.33
N LEU A 112 1.88 23.32 -2.33
CA LEU A 112 1.62 22.71 -1.04
C LEU A 112 2.02 23.67 0.07
N HIS A 113 1.05 24.19 0.79
CA HIS A 113 1.31 25.10 1.91
C HIS A 113 1.22 24.35 3.24
N LEU A 114 2.35 24.24 3.94
CA LEU A 114 2.48 23.56 5.23
C LEU A 114 3.03 24.50 6.32
N ASP A 115 3.13 25.80 6.05
CA ASP A 115 3.63 26.81 6.98
C ASP A 115 2.84 26.86 8.29
N ASN A 116 3.48 27.35 9.35
CA ASN A 116 2.84 27.53 10.66
C ASN A 116 2.20 26.24 11.21
N ASN A 117 2.80 25.09 10.92
CA ASN A 117 2.49 23.80 11.54
C ASN A 117 3.51 23.44 12.62
N ARG A 118 3.35 22.26 13.23
CA ARG A 118 4.30 21.69 14.19
C ARG A 118 5.16 20.60 13.53
N LEU A 119 5.44 20.77 12.24
CA LEU A 119 6.34 19.91 11.46
C LEU A 119 7.78 20.16 11.94
N MET A 120 8.04 19.83 13.19
CA MET A 120 9.26 20.14 13.92
C MET A 120 9.54 19.06 14.96
N GLU A 121 9.40 17.80 14.52
CA GLU A 121 10.02 16.63 15.13
C GLU A 121 11.04 15.96 14.18
N LEU A 122 11.53 16.67 13.16
CA LEU A 122 12.67 16.23 12.35
C LEU A 122 14.02 16.70 12.93
N GLY A 123 14.02 17.73 13.81
CA GLY A 123 15.18 18.31 14.49
C GLY A 123 15.49 17.72 15.88
N GLY A 124 15.06 16.48 16.12
CA GLY A 124 15.28 15.75 17.38
C GLY A 124 15.11 14.24 17.28
N ASN A 125 14.66 13.73 16.12
CA ASN A 125 14.58 12.31 15.83
C ASN A 125 15.65 11.92 14.80
N PRO A 126 16.29 10.75 14.95
CA PRO A 126 17.28 10.27 14.00
C PRO A 126 16.63 10.00 12.64
N LEU A 127 16.73 10.94 11.69
CA LEU A 127 16.12 10.83 10.36
C LEU A 127 16.58 9.57 9.63
N HIS A 128 15.61 8.78 9.17
CA HIS A 128 15.86 7.61 8.35
C HIS A 128 15.58 7.95 6.88
N CYS A 129 16.62 8.34 6.15
CA CYS A 129 16.54 8.96 4.84
C CYS A 129 16.47 7.96 3.68
N ASN A 130 15.47 7.08 3.70
CA ASN A 130 15.16 6.18 2.59
C ASN A 130 14.13 6.82 1.63
N CYS A 131 13.61 6.07 0.67
CA CYS A 131 12.63 6.57 -0.30
C CYS A 131 11.31 7.07 0.33
N GLU A 132 10.96 6.66 1.56
CA GLU A 132 9.78 7.17 2.26
C GLU A 132 9.91 8.65 2.63
N MET A 133 11.13 9.19 2.65
CA MET A 133 11.42 10.60 2.91
C MET A 133 11.56 11.43 1.63
N LEU A 134 11.41 10.82 0.46
CA LEU A 134 11.60 11.50 -0.83
C LEU A 134 10.55 12.61 -1.04
N TRP A 135 9.32 12.42 -0.56
CA TRP A 135 8.29 13.47 -0.61
C TRP A 135 8.75 14.71 0.16
N LEU A 136 9.32 14.53 1.35
CA LEU A 136 9.81 15.62 2.20
C LEU A 136 10.99 16.30 1.52
N ARG A 137 11.94 15.51 0.99
CA ARG A 137 13.11 16.03 0.29
C ARG A 137 12.74 16.91 -0.91
N ARG A 138 11.71 16.54 -1.68
CA ARG A 138 11.30 17.25 -2.90
C ARG A 138 10.69 18.62 -2.64
N LEU A 139 10.48 18.98 -1.39
CA LEU A 139 9.91 20.26 -1.02
C LEU A 139 11.00 21.34 -1.01
N GLU A 140 10.65 22.53 -1.52
CA GLU A 140 11.53 23.70 -1.50
C GLU A 140 11.47 24.34 -0.11
N ARG A 141 12.55 24.24 0.67
CA ARG A 141 12.69 24.77 2.05
C ARG A 141 14.08 25.33 2.29
N ASP A 142 14.18 26.26 3.24
CA ASP A 142 15.47 26.69 3.80
C ASP A 142 16.15 25.54 4.56
N ASP A 143 17.48 25.54 4.55
CA ASP A 143 18.31 24.48 5.10
C ASP A 143 18.43 24.62 6.63
N ASP A 144 17.54 23.96 7.36
CA ASP A 144 17.48 23.95 8.84
C ASP A 144 18.52 22.98 9.48
N LEU A 145 19.56 22.60 8.72
CA LEU A 145 20.70 21.76 9.13
C LEU A 145 20.34 20.35 9.65
N GLU A 146 19.17 19.81 9.30
CA GLU A 146 18.80 18.45 9.69
C GLU A 146 19.73 17.43 9.04
N THR A 147 20.12 16.41 9.79
CA THR A 147 21.00 15.35 9.30
C THR A 147 20.32 14.00 9.30
N CYS A 148 20.58 13.21 8.26
CA CYS A 148 20.21 11.81 8.23
C CYS A 148 20.96 11.04 9.32
N ALA A 149 20.27 10.28 10.15
CA ALA A 149 20.89 9.36 11.09
C ALA A 149 21.10 7.96 10.48
N SER A 150 20.30 7.63 9.47
CA SER A 150 20.35 6.38 8.71
C SER A 150 19.76 6.62 7.30
N PRO A 151 19.94 5.71 6.34
CA PRO A 151 20.80 4.52 6.38
C PRO A 151 22.30 4.88 6.55
N PRO A 152 23.19 3.90 6.82
CA PRO A 152 24.63 4.16 6.99
C PRO A 152 25.29 4.93 5.83
N THR A 153 24.76 4.79 4.62
CA THR A 153 25.20 5.51 3.41
C THR A 153 24.93 7.01 3.45
N LEU A 154 23.92 7.45 4.20
CA LEU A 154 23.50 8.85 4.31
C LEU A 154 23.74 9.44 5.70
N LYS A 155 24.15 8.62 6.67
CA LYS A 155 24.37 9.06 8.05
C LYS A 155 25.29 10.28 8.15
N GLY A 156 24.85 11.31 8.87
CA GLY A 156 25.54 12.57 9.10
C GLY A 156 25.43 13.58 7.95
N ARG A 157 24.84 13.21 6.81
CA ARG A 157 24.64 14.15 5.70
C ARG A 157 23.44 15.05 5.96
N TYR A 158 23.57 16.31 5.56
CA TYR A 158 22.47 17.28 5.59
C TYR A 158 21.35 16.83 4.66
N PHE A 159 20.16 16.64 5.22
CA PHE A 159 18.98 16.09 4.54
C PHE A 159 18.70 16.81 3.22
N TRP A 160 18.68 18.14 3.24
CA TRP A 160 18.38 18.98 2.07
C TRP A 160 19.48 19.03 1.01
N LYS A 161 20.71 18.58 1.35
CA LYS A 161 21.84 18.52 0.39
C LYS A 161 21.94 17.19 -0.34
N ILE A 162 21.21 16.17 0.11
CA ILE A 162 21.18 14.84 -0.52
C ILE A 162 20.37 14.94 -1.81
N LYS A 163 20.77 14.27 -2.89
CA LYS A 163 19.98 14.27 -4.14
C LYS A 163 18.83 13.28 -4.05
N ASP A 164 17.75 13.54 -4.78
CA ASP A 164 16.56 12.68 -4.86
C ASP A 164 16.92 11.20 -5.13
N GLU A 165 17.89 10.95 -6.00
CA GLU A 165 18.27 9.59 -6.41
C GLU A 165 19.00 8.80 -5.31
N GLU A 166 19.42 9.47 -4.24
CA GLU A 166 20.11 8.84 -3.12
C GLU A 166 19.13 8.36 -2.02
N PHE A 167 17.87 8.82 -2.05
CA PHE A 167 16.80 8.34 -1.17
C PHE A 167 16.23 7.03 -1.70
N LEU A 168 16.93 5.93 -1.41
CA LEU A 168 16.60 4.60 -1.90
C LEU A 168 15.94 3.76 -0.81
N CYS A 169 14.99 2.91 -1.22
CA CYS A 169 14.46 1.82 -0.41
C CYS A 169 14.99 0.48 -0.93
N GLN A 170 15.03 -0.52 -0.06
CA GLN A 170 15.44 -1.89 -0.37
C GLN A 170 14.21 -2.81 -0.31
N PRO A 171 13.93 -3.57 -1.39
CA PRO A 171 12.81 -4.50 -1.40
C PRO A 171 13.01 -5.61 -0.35
N PRO A 172 11.92 -6.24 0.10
CA PRO A 172 12.00 -7.28 1.12
C PRO A 172 12.80 -8.48 0.63
N LEU A 173 13.58 -9.07 1.53
CA LEU A 173 14.29 -10.33 1.33
C LEU A 173 13.94 -11.25 2.49
N ILE A 174 13.26 -12.36 2.20
CA ILE A 174 12.99 -13.39 3.21
C ILE A 174 14.29 -14.12 3.51
N THR A 175 14.78 -13.97 4.74
CA THR A 175 16.06 -14.52 5.21
C THR A 175 15.88 -15.86 5.91
N GLN A 176 14.75 -16.07 6.58
CA GLN A 176 14.43 -17.33 7.25
C GLN A 176 12.94 -17.64 7.14
N HIS A 177 12.59 -18.89 6.84
CA HIS A 177 11.21 -19.36 6.92
C HIS A 177 11.15 -20.86 7.22
N THR A 178 10.01 -21.33 7.72
CA THR A 178 9.73 -22.77 7.83
C THR A 178 9.51 -23.34 6.43
N HIS A 179 10.28 -24.33 5.98
CA HIS A 179 10.03 -24.96 4.66
C HIS A 179 8.91 -26.00 4.71
N ARG A 180 8.91 -26.84 5.74
CA ARG A 180 7.95 -27.94 5.95
C ARG A 180 7.58 -28.04 7.42
N MET A 181 6.32 -28.34 7.71
CA MET A 181 5.81 -28.57 9.05
C MET A 181 4.95 -29.83 9.08
N LEU A 182 5.25 -30.74 10.01
CA LEU A 182 4.42 -31.90 10.32
C LEU A 182 3.83 -31.70 11.71
N VAL A 183 2.51 -31.69 11.81
CA VAL A 183 1.81 -31.41 13.07
C VAL A 183 0.63 -32.38 13.24
N LEU A 184 0.42 -32.84 14.48
CA LEU A 184 -0.73 -33.67 14.79
C LEU A 184 -2.01 -32.81 14.81
N GLU A 185 -3.12 -33.37 14.35
CA GLU A 185 -4.41 -32.69 14.42
C GLU A 185 -4.75 -32.31 15.87
N GLY A 186 -5.26 -31.10 16.07
CA GLY A 186 -5.58 -30.53 17.38
C GLY A 186 -4.40 -29.91 18.13
N GLN A 187 -3.16 -30.03 17.62
CA GLN A 187 -1.98 -29.37 18.19
C GLN A 187 -1.76 -27.97 17.61
N THR A 188 -0.89 -27.20 18.24
CA THR A 188 -0.50 -25.87 17.74
C THR A 188 0.59 -25.98 16.68
N ALA A 189 0.39 -25.30 15.55
CA ALA A 189 1.43 -25.13 14.53
C ALA A 189 2.01 -23.71 14.58
N SER A 190 3.33 -23.59 14.44
CA SER A 190 4.03 -22.30 14.40
C SER A 190 4.90 -22.25 13.14
N LEU A 191 4.57 -21.33 12.23
CA LEU A 191 5.26 -21.13 10.96
C LEU A 191 6.04 -19.83 11.03
N ARG A 192 7.37 -19.90 10.90
CA ARG A 192 8.25 -18.74 10.97
C ARG A 192 8.43 -18.14 9.59
N CYS A 193 8.46 -16.81 9.51
CA CYS A 193 8.85 -16.07 8.34
C CYS A 193 9.51 -14.76 8.77
N GLU A 194 10.77 -14.58 8.42
CA GLU A 194 11.57 -13.41 8.75
C GLU A 194 12.11 -12.80 7.47
N ALA A 195 11.90 -11.50 7.32
CA ALA A 195 12.37 -10.75 6.17
C ALA A 195 13.11 -9.50 6.62
N THR A 196 14.14 -9.16 5.86
CA THR A 196 14.84 -7.88 5.95
C THR A 196 14.41 -6.99 4.81
N GLY A 197 14.53 -5.68 4.98
CA GLY A 197 14.20 -4.70 3.95
C GLY A 197 14.31 -3.30 4.55
N ASP A 198 14.33 -2.30 3.67
CA ASP A 198 14.32 -0.90 4.07
C ASP A 198 13.23 -0.18 3.26
N PRO A 199 12.09 0.20 3.86
CA PRO A 199 11.72 0.08 5.27
C PRO A 199 11.55 -1.38 5.70
N SER A 200 11.51 -1.61 7.02
CA SER A 200 11.25 -2.94 7.57
C SER A 200 9.93 -3.50 7.02
N PRO A 201 9.94 -4.69 6.40
CA PRO A 201 8.77 -5.22 5.73
C PRO A 201 7.70 -5.69 6.71
N THR A 202 6.44 -5.55 6.31
CA THR A 202 5.30 -6.15 7.00
C THR A 202 5.08 -7.56 6.48
N ILE A 203 4.81 -8.51 7.39
CA ILE A 203 4.58 -9.92 7.05
C ILE A 203 3.09 -10.22 7.04
N HIS A 204 2.64 -10.85 5.95
CA HIS A 204 1.30 -11.35 5.75
C HIS A 204 1.34 -12.85 5.44
N TRP A 205 0.26 -13.56 5.77
CA TRP A 205 0.13 -14.99 5.53
C TRP A 205 -1.11 -15.30 4.72
N ILE A 206 -0.98 -16.18 3.75
CA ILE A 206 -2.05 -16.72 2.93
C ILE A 206 -2.18 -18.22 3.23
N SER A 207 -3.40 -18.67 3.49
CA SER A 207 -3.73 -20.09 3.70
C SER A 207 -3.78 -20.87 2.38
N PRO A 208 -3.82 -22.22 2.44
CA PRO A 208 -3.91 -23.06 1.24
C PRO A 208 -5.16 -22.83 0.36
N ASP A 209 -6.19 -22.16 0.89
CA ASP A 209 -7.41 -21.74 0.19
C ASP A 209 -7.39 -20.27 -0.26
N ASP A 210 -6.19 -19.68 -0.40
CA ASP A 210 -5.94 -18.32 -0.88
C ASP A 210 -6.59 -17.21 -0.03
N ARG A 211 -6.75 -17.44 1.27
CA ARG A 211 -7.29 -16.43 2.20
C ARG A 211 -6.20 -15.75 2.99
N LEU A 212 -6.29 -14.43 3.09
CA LEU A 212 -5.44 -13.64 3.97
C LEU A 212 -5.75 -13.98 5.44
N LEU A 213 -4.72 -14.37 6.18
CA LEU A 213 -4.80 -14.72 7.58
C LEU A 213 -4.50 -13.51 8.46
N GLY A 214 -5.38 -13.26 9.42
CA GLY A 214 -5.21 -12.25 10.46
C GLY A 214 -5.34 -12.85 11.86
N ASN A 215 -5.44 -11.96 12.85
CA ASN A 215 -5.64 -12.34 14.24
C ASN A 215 -7.10 -12.73 14.48
N THR A 216 -7.33 -13.99 14.85
CA THR A 216 -8.62 -14.58 15.17
C THR A 216 -8.52 -15.38 16.48
N SER A 217 -9.59 -16.05 16.90
CA SER A 217 -9.53 -16.99 18.03
C SER A 217 -8.65 -18.21 17.75
N ARG A 218 -8.39 -18.55 16.47
CA ARG A 218 -7.63 -19.73 16.06
C ARG A 218 -6.24 -19.41 15.53
N THR A 219 -6.07 -18.26 14.90
CA THR A 219 -4.83 -17.84 14.22
C THR A 219 -4.30 -16.55 14.82
N ALA A 220 -2.98 -16.44 14.95
CA ALA A 220 -2.32 -15.21 15.35
C ALA A 220 -1.07 -14.98 14.51
N VAL A 221 -0.94 -13.78 13.94
CA VAL A 221 0.28 -13.32 13.26
C VAL A 221 0.99 -12.36 14.21
N PHE A 222 2.22 -12.71 14.59
CA PHE A 222 3.03 -11.92 15.51
C PHE A 222 3.87 -10.87 14.78
N SER A 223 4.32 -9.86 15.52
CA SER A 223 5.18 -8.79 14.98
C SER A 223 6.52 -9.28 14.44
N ASN A 224 7.00 -10.45 14.89
CA ASN A 224 8.18 -11.11 14.35
C ASN A 224 7.90 -11.92 13.06
N GLY A 225 6.70 -11.81 12.48
CA GLY A 225 6.28 -12.50 11.26
C GLY A 225 5.82 -13.94 11.45
N THR A 226 5.85 -14.49 12.67
CA THR A 226 5.41 -15.87 12.94
C THR A 226 3.90 -15.99 12.89
N LEU A 227 3.40 -16.99 12.15
CA LEU A 227 2.00 -17.42 12.19
C LEU A 227 1.85 -18.57 13.20
N SER A 228 0.93 -18.42 14.15
CA SER A 228 0.51 -19.49 15.06
C SER A 228 -0.92 -19.90 14.77
N ILE A 229 -1.14 -21.21 14.60
CA ILE A 229 -2.45 -21.84 14.47
C ILE A 229 -2.66 -22.66 15.72
N THR A 230 -3.49 -22.20 16.66
CA THR A 230 -3.61 -22.77 18.00
C THR A 230 -4.14 -24.21 17.98
N ILE A 231 -5.15 -24.47 17.14
CA ILE A 231 -5.77 -25.79 16.96
C ILE A 231 -5.80 -26.09 15.47
N THR A 232 -4.94 -27.02 15.04
CA THR A 232 -4.87 -27.48 13.65
C THR A 232 -5.99 -28.46 13.33
N THR A 233 -6.44 -28.42 12.08
CA THR A 233 -7.48 -29.29 11.53
C THR A 233 -7.03 -29.84 10.19
N SER A 234 -7.65 -30.90 9.71
CA SER A 234 -7.45 -31.42 8.34
C SER A 234 -7.57 -30.36 7.22
N LYS A 235 -8.29 -29.24 7.44
CA LYS A 235 -8.40 -28.12 6.47
C LYS A 235 -7.13 -27.28 6.36
N ASP A 236 -6.23 -27.36 7.34
CA ASP A 236 -4.94 -26.67 7.33
C ASP A 236 -3.86 -27.46 6.59
N TYR A 237 -4.21 -28.60 5.96
CA TYR A 237 -3.31 -29.31 5.07
C TYR A 237 -3.09 -28.51 3.78
N GLY A 238 -1.83 -28.33 3.39
CA GLY A 238 -1.47 -27.70 2.13
C GLY A 238 -0.33 -26.69 2.26
N THR A 239 -0.23 -25.79 1.29
CA THR A 239 0.85 -24.81 1.22
C THR A 239 0.38 -23.46 1.75
N PHE A 240 1.02 -22.99 2.81
CA PHE A 240 0.87 -21.61 3.27
C PHE A 240 1.90 -20.72 2.58
N THR A 241 1.52 -19.49 2.26
CA THR A 241 2.43 -18.51 1.65
C THR A 241 2.64 -17.35 2.59
N CYS A 242 3.90 -17.09 2.95
CA CYS A 242 4.31 -15.86 3.60
C CYS A 242 4.60 -14.79 2.53
N ILE A 243 4.09 -13.59 2.74
CA ILE A 243 4.38 -12.41 1.91
C ILE A 243 5.03 -11.37 2.81
N ALA A 244 6.26 -10.98 2.49
CA ALA A 244 6.94 -9.84 3.07
C ALA A 244 6.82 -8.65 2.12
N ALA A 245 6.23 -7.53 2.58
CA ALA A 245 5.93 -6.38 1.74
C ALA A 245 6.47 -5.07 2.34
N ASN A 246 7.05 -4.23 1.50
CA ASN A 246 7.31 -2.83 1.79
C ASN A 246 7.12 -1.99 0.51
N VAL A 247 7.40 -0.69 0.59
CA VAL A 247 7.17 0.26 -0.51
C VAL A 247 8.09 0.06 -1.72
N ALA A 248 9.19 -0.69 -1.55
CA ALA A 248 10.10 -1.05 -2.64
C ALA A 248 9.70 -2.36 -3.34
N GLY A 249 8.80 -3.14 -2.75
CA GLY A 249 8.25 -4.34 -3.39
C GLY A 249 7.87 -5.43 -2.39
N GLU A 250 7.78 -6.65 -2.90
CA GLU A 250 7.31 -7.81 -2.16
C GLU A 250 8.22 -9.02 -2.40
N SER A 251 8.28 -9.92 -1.42
CA SER A 251 8.94 -11.22 -1.51
C SER A 251 8.05 -12.28 -0.89
N THR A 252 8.06 -13.49 -1.45
CA THR A 252 7.18 -14.58 -1.02
C THR A 252 7.95 -15.85 -0.72
N ALA A 253 7.45 -16.62 0.25
CA ALA A 253 7.98 -17.94 0.59
C ALA A 253 6.84 -18.90 0.90
N SER A 254 7.03 -20.17 0.54
CA SER A 254 6.01 -21.22 0.72
C SER A 254 6.40 -22.19 1.83
N VAL A 255 5.40 -22.62 2.58
CA VAL A 255 5.53 -23.55 3.71
C VAL A 255 4.56 -24.71 3.51
N GLU A 256 5.07 -25.92 3.33
CA GLU A 256 4.24 -27.12 3.21
C GLU A 256 3.83 -27.62 4.61
N VAL A 257 2.54 -27.66 4.89
CA VAL A 257 1.98 -28.13 6.16
C VAL A 257 1.26 -29.46 5.96
N SER A 258 1.69 -30.48 6.71
CA SER A 258 1.09 -31.80 6.75
C SER A 258 0.46 -32.07 8.11
N ILE A 259 -0.81 -32.47 8.11
CA ILE A 259 -1.58 -32.80 9.32
C ILE A 259 -1.64 -34.30 9.50
N VAL A 260 -1.20 -34.79 10.66
CA VAL A 260 -1.22 -36.22 11.01
C VAL A 260 -2.35 -36.48 12.00
N GLN A 261 -3.24 -37.41 11.65
CA GLN A 261 -4.25 -37.92 12.58
C GLN A 261 -3.71 -39.15 13.31
N LEU A 262 -3.85 -39.18 14.64
CA LEU A 262 -3.56 -40.39 15.40
C LEU A 262 -4.64 -41.43 15.09
N PRO A 263 -4.27 -42.71 14.90
CA PRO A 263 -5.26 -43.77 14.80
C PRO A 263 -6.10 -43.77 16.08
N HIS A 264 -7.43 -43.67 15.93
CA HIS A 264 -8.32 -43.99 17.04
C HIS A 264 -8.03 -45.44 17.45
N LEU A 265 -7.54 -45.67 18.67
CA LEU A 265 -7.52 -47.00 19.27
C LEU A 265 -8.98 -47.44 19.46
N SER A 266 -9.59 -47.97 18.41
CA SER A 266 -10.72 -48.86 18.58
C SER A 266 -10.17 -50.13 19.22
N ASN A 267 -10.66 -50.46 20.42
CA ASN A 267 -10.42 -51.74 21.07
C ASN A 267 -10.90 -52.86 20.13
N GLY A 268 -9.97 -53.40 19.34
CA GLY A 268 -10.21 -54.50 18.41
C GLY A 268 -9.15 -55.55 18.64
N THR A 269 -9.50 -56.56 19.42
CA THR A 269 -8.80 -57.85 19.47
C THR A 269 -8.63 -58.40 18.06
N GLY A 270 -7.40 -58.43 17.56
CA GLY A 270 -7.03 -59.00 16.27
C GLY A 270 -5.64 -59.59 16.32
N GLN A 271 -5.55 -60.92 16.21
CA GLN A 271 -4.34 -61.73 16.20
C GLN A 271 -3.34 -61.33 15.07
N PRO A 272 -2.04 -61.64 15.24
CA PRO A 272 -1.02 -61.29 14.27
C PRO A 272 -1.11 -62.15 13.01
N ALA A 273 -1.40 -61.53 11.87
CA ALA A 273 -1.29 -62.18 10.56
C ALA A 273 0.14 -61.99 10.01
N GLN A 274 0.87 -63.10 9.93
CA GLN A 274 2.17 -63.24 9.25
C GLN A 274 2.04 -63.23 7.71
N PRO A 275 3.15 -63.01 6.98
CA PRO A 275 3.17 -62.45 5.63
C PRO A 275 2.94 -63.48 4.52
N LYS A 276 2.31 -63.09 3.41
CA LYS A 276 2.24 -63.88 2.20
C LYS A 276 3.04 -63.25 1.07
N SER A 277 4.16 -63.89 0.78
CA SER A 277 4.93 -63.81 -0.46
C SER A 277 4.09 -64.25 -1.67
N ARG A 278 4.19 -63.53 -2.79
CA ARG A 278 4.16 -64.16 -4.11
C ARG A 278 4.91 -63.34 -5.14
N LEU A 279 5.99 -63.95 -5.62
CA LEU A 279 6.76 -63.60 -6.81
C LEU A 279 6.12 -64.29 -8.02
N SER A 280 5.96 -63.55 -9.12
CA SER A 280 6.06 -64.07 -10.50
C SER A 280 6.00 -62.90 -11.50
N ASP A 281 7.16 -62.63 -12.12
CA ASP A 281 7.45 -62.39 -13.54
C ASP A 281 6.33 -61.76 -14.41
N ILE A 282 6.62 -60.74 -15.23
CA ILE A 282 7.21 -60.95 -16.57
C ILE A 282 8.02 -59.71 -17.04
N THR A 283 9.13 -60.06 -17.68
CA THR A 283 10.16 -59.32 -18.44
C THR A 283 9.73 -58.22 -19.43
N GLY A 284 10.62 -57.22 -19.60
CA GLY A 284 10.64 -56.33 -20.78
C GLY A 284 11.75 -55.27 -20.75
N THR A 285 12.91 -55.60 -21.30
CA THR A 285 14.06 -54.75 -21.77
C THR A 285 13.61 -53.45 -22.49
N THR A 286 14.30 -52.30 -22.60
CA THR A 286 15.74 -51.91 -22.64
C THR A 286 15.83 -50.37 -22.77
N ARG A 287 16.92 -49.75 -22.25
CA ARG A 287 17.61 -48.46 -22.64
C ARG A 287 16.76 -47.18 -22.82
N ILE A 288 17.21 -46.00 -22.36
CA ILE A 288 18.09 -45.09 -23.14
C ILE A 288 18.56 -43.90 -22.27
N SER A 289 19.87 -43.62 -22.39
CA SER A 289 20.66 -42.38 -22.26
C SER A 289 20.33 -41.26 -21.26
N LYS A 290 21.39 -40.91 -20.51
CA LYS A 290 21.75 -39.54 -20.10
C LYS A 290 21.80 -38.59 -21.30
N GLY A 291 21.21 -37.40 -21.14
CA GLY A 291 21.46 -36.24 -22.00
C GLY A 291 21.30 -34.97 -21.18
N ALA A 292 22.41 -34.27 -20.96
CA ALA A 292 22.42 -32.91 -20.43
C ALA A 292 22.07 -31.92 -21.54
N PRO A 293 21.39 -30.79 -21.27
CA PRO A 293 21.31 -29.69 -22.21
C PRO A 293 22.38 -28.63 -21.90
N LYS A 294 23.18 -28.30 -22.92
CA LYS A 294 23.83 -26.99 -23.08
C LYS A 294 22.92 -26.14 -23.97
N SER A 295 22.59 -24.91 -23.55
CA SER A 295 22.54 -23.71 -24.42
C SER A 295 21.97 -22.49 -23.68
N GLN A 296 22.77 -21.45 -23.52
CA GLN A 296 22.34 -20.04 -23.65
C GLN A 296 22.28 -19.71 -25.17
N PRO A 297 21.53 -18.71 -25.69
CA PRO A 297 21.54 -17.31 -25.21
C PRO A 297 20.24 -16.46 -25.36
N GLU A 298 20.30 -15.28 -24.72
CA GLU A 298 19.70 -13.96 -25.02
C GLU A 298 18.18 -13.66 -25.17
N LYS A 299 17.84 -12.54 -24.52
CA LYS A 299 16.63 -11.69 -24.46
C LYS A 299 15.67 -11.68 -25.66
N ALA A 300 14.37 -11.79 -25.36
CA ALA A 300 13.31 -10.89 -25.85
C ALA A 300 12.07 -11.02 -24.92
N VAL A 301 11.59 -9.91 -24.37
CA VAL A 301 10.36 -9.84 -23.56
C VAL A 301 9.20 -9.56 -24.51
N SER A 302 8.15 -10.39 -24.45
CA SER A 302 6.84 -10.14 -25.09
C SER A 302 5.73 -10.55 -24.13
N VAL A 303 4.74 -9.69 -23.94
CA VAL A 303 3.60 -9.85 -23.03
C VAL A 303 2.46 -10.58 -23.74
N SER A 304 1.72 -11.46 -23.05
CA SER A 304 0.49 -12.01 -23.65
C SER A 304 -0.67 -12.37 -22.71
N GLU A 305 -0.53 -12.49 -21.38
CA GLU A 305 -1.67 -12.93 -20.55
C GLU A 305 -1.79 -12.24 -19.19
N VAL A 306 -3.03 -11.83 -18.89
CA VAL A 306 -3.50 -11.26 -17.61
C VAL A 306 -4.27 -12.36 -16.88
N THR A 307 -3.99 -12.56 -15.59
CA THR A 307 -4.86 -13.37 -14.70
C THR A 307 -5.13 -12.62 -13.40
N ALA A 308 -6.22 -12.98 -12.72
CA ALA A 308 -6.86 -12.22 -11.64
C ALA A 308 -6.05 -12.08 -10.32
N VAL A 309 -4.76 -12.42 -10.29
CA VAL A 309 -3.98 -12.49 -9.04
C VAL A 309 -2.54 -12.00 -9.10
N SER A 310 -2.02 -11.53 -10.25
CA SER A 310 -0.76 -10.74 -10.25
C SER A 310 -0.53 -9.98 -11.57
N ALA A 311 0.03 -8.77 -11.46
CA ALA A 311 0.57 -8.00 -12.57
C ALA A 311 1.98 -7.53 -12.20
N LEU A 312 2.97 -7.84 -13.03
CA LEU A 312 4.32 -7.26 -12.94
C LEU A 312 4.25 -5.81 -13.41
N VAL A 313 4.25 -4.87 -12.47
CA VAL A 313 4.39 -3.45 -12.77
C VAL A 313 5.86 -3.18 -13.09
N LYS A 314 6.09 -2.78 -14.34
CA LYS A 314 7.40 -2.32 -14.81
C LYS A 314 7.63 -0.92 -14.25
N TRP A 315 8.57 -0.78 -13.33
CA TRP A 315 8.99 0.52 -12.80
C TRP A 315 9.62 1.35 -13.92
N MET A 316 8.82 2.26 -14.50
CA MET A 316 9.37 3.38 -15.26
C MET A 316 9.74 4.47 -14.26
N VAL A 317 11.01 4.49 -13.84
CA VAL A 317 11.64 5.73 -13.37
C VAL A 317 11.81 6.62 -14.61
N SER A 318 10.73 7.25 -15.06
CA SER A 318 10.80 8.27 -16.11
C SER A 318 9.63 9.23 -16.04
N LYS A 319 9.62 10.04 -14.98
CA LYS A 319 9.21 11.44 -15.03
C LYS A 319 9.66 12.04 -13.71
N SER A 320 10.57 13.02 -13.77
CA SER A 320 10.80 13.90 -12.63
C SER A 320 9.45 14.46 -12.20
N ALA A 321 9.07 14.25 -10.94
CA ALA A 321 7.88 14.90 -10.40
C ALA A 321 8.00 16.42 -10.62
N PRO A 322 6.92 17.14 -10.97
CA PRO A 322 6.98 18.59 -11.07
C PRO A 322 7.49 19.17 -9.74
N LYS A 323 8.33 20.21 -9.82
CA LYS A 323 8.84 20.88 -8.62
C LYS A 323 7.65 21.49 -7.87
N VAL A 324 7.29 20.91 -6.73
CA VAL A 324 6.24 21.44 -5.84
C VAL A 324 6.88 22.52 -4.98
N LYS A 325 6.34 23.74 -5.05
CA LYS A 325 6.81 24.83 -4.18
C LYS A 325 6.13 24.68 -2.83
N MET A 326 6.94 24.52 -1.78
CA MET A 326 6.46 24.69 -0.41
C MET A 326 6.81 26.10 0.04
N TYR A 327 5.84 26.79 0.63
CA TYR A 327 6.08 28.10 1.23
C TYR A 327 6.06 27.92 2.75
N GLN A 328 7.10 28.37 3.43
CA GLN A 328 7.13 28.51 4.89
C GLN A 328 7.38 29.95 5.27
N LEU A 329 6.38 30.62 5.86
CA LEU A 329 6.57 31.92 6.50
C LEU A 329 7.02 31.70 7.94
N GLN A 330 8.23 32.12 8.27
CA GLN A 330 8.74 32.15 9.64
C GLN A 330 8.55 33.57 10.18
N TYR A 331 7.71 33.72 11.21
CA TYR A 331 7.52 35.02 11.88
C TYR A 331 8.58 35.16 12.98
N ASN A 332 9.46 36.15 12.85
CA ASN A 332 10.34 36.54 13.96
C ASN A 332 9.55 37.48 14.88
N CYS A 333 9.17 37.01 16.07
CA CYS A 333 8.60 37.86 17.12
C CYS A 333 9.71 38.64 17.84
N SER A 334 10.45 39.46 17.10
CA SER A 334 11.38 40.43 17.66
C SER A 334 11.26 41.67 16.78
N ASP A 335 10.84 42.77 17.39
CA ASP A 335 10.45 44.03 16.76
C ASP A 335 11.40 44.48 15.64
N ASP A 336 11.03 44.18 14.40
CA ASP A 336 11.16 45.05 13.23
C ASP A 336 10.67 44.26 12.00
N GLU A 337 9.65 44.80 11.32
CA GLU A 337 9.09 44.25 10.10
C GLU A 337 10.15 44.17 8.99
N VAL A 338 10.74 42.99 8.82
CA VAL A 338 11.40 42.62 7.57
C VAL A 338 10.77 41.33 7.07
N LEU A 339 9.83 41.50 6.13
CA LEU A 339 9.39 40.45 5.22
C LEU A 339 10.60 40.01 4.38
N ILE A 340 11.28 38.96 4.83
CA ILE A 340 12.21 38.27 3.96
C ILE A 340 11.38 37.29 3.12
N TYR A 341 11.11 37.64 1.88
CA TYR A 341 10.68 36.67 0.87
C TYR A 341 11.83 35.70 0.62
N ARG A 342 11.63 34.41 0.91
CA ARG A 342 12.41 33.32 0.32
C ARG A 342 11.48 32.22 -0.15
#